data_AF-A0A3B8K5F9-F1
#
_entry.id   AF-A0A3B8K5F9-F1
#
_cell.length_a   1.000
_cell.length_b   1.000
_cell.length_c   1.000
_cell.angle_alpha   90.00
_cell.angle_beta   90.00
_cell.angle_gamma   90.00
#
_symmetry.space_group_name_H-M   'P 1'
#
loop_
_entity.id
_entity.type
_entity.pdbx_description
1 polymer ?
#
loop_
_entity_poly.entity_id
_entity_poly.type
_entity_poly.pdbx_seq_one_letter_code
_entity_poly.pdbx_strand_id
1 'polypeptide(L)' 'MAVDQLGVSSSEISFQSSNAWDAAGAGAFGFKVAWINRFGQQPERLGVVADAELKDLAALPELL' A
#
# COMPACT_ATOMS: atom_id res chain seq x y z
N MET A 1 -3.03 17.15 -0.42
CA MET A 1 -2.78 15.70 -0.48
C MET A 1 -2.42 15.20 0.92
N ALA A 2 -2.34 13.88 1.16
CA ALA A 2 -2.00 13.35 2.49
C ALA A 2 -0.65 13.89 3.01
N VAL A 3 0.36 13.95 2.14
CA VAL A 3 1.68 14.56 2.44
C VAL A 3 1.57 16.01 2.92
N ASP A 4 0.69 16.81 2.32
CA ASP A 4 0.53 18.23 2.70
C ASP A 4 -0.18 18.38 4.04
N GLN A 5 -1.19 17.55 4.32
CA GLN A 5 -1.95 17.63 5.57
C GLN A 5 -1.17 17.06 6.76
N LEU A 6 -0.38 16.02 6.54
CA LEU A 6 0.45 15.40 7.57
C LEU A 6 1.81 16.07 7.72
N GLY A 7 2.27 16.83 6.72
CA GLY A 7 3.56 17.51 6.74
C GLY A 7 4.76 16.58 6.67
N VAL A 8 4.59 15.39 6.07
CA VAL A 8 5.63 14.35 5.94
C VAL A 8 5.82 13.94 4.48
N SER A 9 6.96 13.34 4.15
CA SER A 9 7.22 12.80 2.81
C SER A 9 6.34 11.58 2.51
N SER A 10 6.14 11.26 1.22
CA SER A 10 5.37 10.06 0.84
C SER A 10 6.00 8.78 1.39
N SER A 11 7.33 8.68 1.43
CA SER A 11 8.03 7.53 1.99
C SER A 11 7.81 7.31 3.50
N GLU A 12 7.28 8.30 4.22
CA GLU A 12 6.95 8.22 5.65
C GLU A 12 5.49 7.82 5.91
N ILE A 13 4.68 7.66 4.87
CA ILE A 13 3.27 7.27 4.98
C ILE A 13 3.13 5.80 4.62
N SER A 14 2.66 5.01 5.59
CA SER A 14 2.14 3.67 5.34
C SER A 14 0.72 3.76 4.79
N PHE A 15 0.52 3.30 3.56
CA PHE A 15 -0.74 3.27 2.84
C PHE A 15 -1.26 1.84 2.75
N GLN A 16 -2.51 1.61 3.15
CA GLN A 16 -3.14 0.29 3.08
C GLN A 16 -4.39 0.36 2.21
N SER A 17 -4.48 -0.55 1.24
CA SER A 17 -5.67 -0.71 0.41
C SER A 17 -5.92 -2.17 0.12
N SER A 18 -7.18 -2.55 -0.08
CA SER A 18 -7.55 -3.90 -0.55
C SER A 18 -7.67 -3.97 -2.06
N ASN A 19 -7.71 -2.80 -2.73
CA ASN A 19 -7.80 -2.71 -4.18
C ASN A 19 -6.39 -2.74 -4.77
N ALA A 20 -6.14 -3.69 -5.67
CA ALA A 20 -4.82 -3.86 -6.29
C ALA A 20 -4.38 -2.62 -7.09
N TRP A 21 -5.31 -1.97 -7.81
CA TRP A 21 -5.02 -0.74 -8.57
C TRP A 21 -4.66 0.46 -7.68
N ASP A 22 -5.26 0.55 -6.50
CA ASP A 22 -5.02 1.65 -5.56
C ASP A 22 -3.67 1.45 -4.85
N ALA A 23 -3.36 0.20 -4.48
CA ALA A 23 -2.05 -0.17 -3.97
C ALA A 23 -0.93 0.12 -4.99
N ALA A 24 -1.14 -0.23 -6.27
CA ALA A 24 -0.20 0.07 -7.34
C ALA A 24 -0.03 1.59 -7.55
N GLY A 25 -1.13 2.34 -7.55
CA GLY A 25 -1.10 3.81 -7.67
C GLY A 25 -0.36 4.49 -6.51
N ALA A 26 -0.62 4.05 -5.28
CA ALA A 26 0.06 4.50 -4.07
C ALA A 26 1.57 4.21 -4.11
N GLY A 27 1.96 3.02 -4.59
CA GLY A 27 3.37 2.66 -4.76
C GLY A 27 4.06 3.52 -5.81
N ALA A 28 3.36 3.81 -6.92
CA ALA A 28 3.87 4.68 -7.98
C ALA A 28 4.06 6.13 -7.48
N PHE A 29 3.20 6.58 -6.56
CA PHE A 29 3.33 7.88 -5.89
C PHE A 29 4.49 7.93 -4.88
N GLY A 30 4.93 6.77 -4.36
CA GLY A 30 6.03 6.64 -3.43
C GLY A 30 5.63 6.48 -1.95
N PHE A 31 4.38 6.08 -1.68
CA PHE A 31 4.00 5.60 -0.33
C PHE A 31 4.64 4.25 -0.03
N LYS A 32 4.73 3.91 1.27
CA LYS A 32 4.97 2.53 1.71
C LYS A 32 3.66 1.78 1.70
N VAL A 33 3.52 0.77 0.86
CA VAL A 33 2.21 0.16 0.57
C VAL A 33 2.08 -1.25 1.14
N ALA A 34 1.04 -1.47 1.94
CA ALA A 34 0.55 -2.80 2.28
C ALA A 34 -0.74 -3.11 1.53
N TRP A 35 -0.69 -4.03 0.57
CA TRP A 35 -1.88 -4.50 -0.14
C TRP A 35 -2.59 -5.58 0.67
N ILE A 36 -3.81 -5.29 1.12
CA ILE A 36 -4.62 -6.20 1.93
C ILE A 36 -5.47 -7.11 1.03
N ASN A 37 -4.84 -8.15 0.50
CA ASN A 37 -5.44 -9.11 -0.42
C ASN A 37 -6.22 -10.23 0.30
N ARG A 38 -7.42 -9.89 0.80
CA ARG A 38 -8.29 -10.85 1.54
C ARG A 38 -8.73 -12.07 0.71
N PHE A 39 -8.72 -11.94 -0.61
CA PHE A 39 -9.32 -12.92 -1.52
C PHE A 39 -8.29 -13.60 -2.44
N GLY A 40 -6.98 -13.35 -2.27
CA GLY A 40 -5.95 -13.94 -3.12
C GLY A 40 -6.08 -13.53 -4.59
N GLN A 41 -6.49 -12.28 -4.84
CA GLN A 41 -6.59 -11.71 -6.17
C GLN A 41 -5.22 -11.63 -6.84
N GLN A 42 -5.19 -11.59 -8.17
CA GLN A 42 -3.96 -11.36 -8.91
C GLN A 42 -3.54 -9.88 -8.80
N PRO A 43 -2.23 -9.58 -8.75
CA PRO A 43 -1.75 -8.21 -8.79
C PRO A 43 -2.02 -7.57 -10.15
N GLU A 44 -2.08 -6.24 -10.17
CA GLU A 44 -2.20 -5.48 -11.40
C GLU A 44 -0.94 -5.58 -12.28
N ARG A 45 -1.11 -5.53 -13.60
CA ARG A 45 -0.01 -5.57 -14.58
C ARG A 45 0.55 -4.17 -14.87
N LEU A 46 0.74 -3.36 -13.83
CA LEU A 46 1.19 -1.96 -13.94
C LEU A 46 2.69 -1.79 -13.69
N GLY A 47 3.42 -2.88 -13.39
CA GLY A 47 4.87 -2.84 -13.14
C GLY A 47 5.26 -2.27 -11.78
N VAL A 48 4.28 -1.92 -10.94
CA VAL A 48 4.49 -1.44 -9.57
C VAL A 48 3.92 -2.48 -8.61
N VAL A 49 4.73 -2.86 -7.63
CA VAL A 49 4.40 -3.89 -6.63
C VAL A 49 4.30 -3.20 -5.27
N ALA A 50 3.31 -3.56 -4.46
CA ALA A 50 3.22 -3.12 -3.07
C ALA A 50 4.45 -3.61 -2.27
N ASP A 51 4.87 -2.87 -1.25
CA ASP A 51 5.99 -3.28 -0.39
C ASP A 51 5.65 -4.57 0.38
N ALA A 52 4.38 -4.79 0.72
CA ALA A 52 3.89 -6.01 1.34
C ALA A 52 2.50 -6.42 0.82
N GLU A 53 2.22 -7.71 0.79
CA GLU A 53 0.88 -8.28 0.60
C GLU A 53 0.46 -9.02 1.87
N LEU A 54 -0.71 -8.67 2.40
CA LEU A 54 -1.25 -9.25 3.63
C LEU A 54 -2.66 -9.81 3.38
N LYS A 55 -2.99 -10.94 4.00
CA LYS A 55 -4.34 -11.53 3.92
C LYS A 55 -5.36 -10.70 4.71
N ASP A 56 -4.95 -10.06 5.79
CA ASP A 56 -5.79 -9.22 6.65
C ASP A 56 -4.91 -8.17 7.37
N LEU A 57 -5.52 -7.40 8.28
CA LEU A 57 -4.82 -6.34 9.01
C LEU A 57 -4.08 -6.85 10.27
N ALA A 58 -4.25 -8.11 10.66
CA ALA A 58 -3.67 -8.62 11.90
C ALA A 58 -2.13 -8.65 11.86
N ALA A 59 -1.57 -8.88 10.67
CA ALA A 59 -0.11 -8.88 10.45
C ALA A 59 0.47 -7.49 10.18
N LEU A 60 -0.35 -6.44 10.03
CA LEU A 60 0.15 -5.08 9.74
C LEU A 60 1.08 -4.52 10.83
N PRO A 61 0.81 -4.69 12.15
CA PRO A 61 1.69 -4.17 13.19
C PRO A 61 3.12 -4.71 13.16
N GLU A 62 3.36 -5.87 12.52
CA GLU A 62 4.69 -6.47 12.40
C GLU A 62 5.55 -5.77 11.32
N LEU A 63 4.94 -4.90 10.51
CA LEU A 63 5.59 -4.18 9.40
C LEU A 63 5.89 -2.70 9.70
N LEU A 64 5.47 -2.19 10.86
CA LEU A 64 5.54 -0.76 11.22
C LEU A 64 6.65 -0.47 12.23
#